data_AF-A0A358DQE6-F1
#
_entry.id   AF-A0A358DQE6-F1
#
_cell.length_a   1.000
_cell.length_b   1.000
_cell.length_c   1.000
_cell.angle_alpha   90.00
_cell.angle_beta   90.00
_cell.angle_gamma   90.00
#
_symmetry.space_group_name_H-M   'P 1'
#
loop_
_entity.id
_entity.type
_entity.pdbx_description
1 polymer ?
#
loop_
_entity_poly.entity_id
_entity_poly.type
_entity_poly.pdbx_seq_one_letter_code
_entity_poly.pdbx_strand_id
1 'polypeptide(L)'
;MEMSRIGCFILALSLAGCGPVIATSNIIQADAALEEARLLNAQTYAPYWFHSANIYLKKARSLDGKSEYQHASNYAGVALSRAQKALELTRRKIRSTPVGAADSGGEGLSW
;
A
#
# COMPACT_ATOMS: atom_id res chain seq x y z
N MET A 1 -33.30 35.08 -12.34
CA MET A 1 -31.98 34.86 -12.97
C MET A 1 -30.84 34.58 -11.97
N GLU A 2 -31.05 34.70 -10.65
CA GLU A 2 -30.00 34.43 -9.65
C GLU A 2 -29.79 32.92 -9.34
N MET A 3 -30.84 32.10 -9.42
CA MET A 3 -30.74 30.64 -9.19
C MET A 3 -29.84 29.90 -10.20
N SER A 4 -29.71 30.41 -11.43
CA SER A 4 -28.85 29.82 -12.46
C SER A 4 -27.36 30.03 -12.15
N ARG A 5 -27.02 31.14 -11.48
CA ARG A 5 -25.64 31.44 -11.06
C ARG A 5 -25.21 30.56 -9.88
N ILE A 6 -26.13 30.25 -8.98
CA ILE A 6 -25.91 29.36 -7.83
C ILE A 6 -25.69 27.90 -8.29
N GLY A 7 -26.47 27.43 -9.26
CA GLY A 7 -26.31 26.09 -9.83
C GLY A 7 -24.95 25.87 -10.50
N CYS A 8 -24.45 26.86 -11.24
CA CYS A 8 -23.13 26.81 -11.87
C CYS A 8 -21.99 26.81 -10.84
N PHE A 9 -22.14 27.56 -9.73
CA PHE A 9 -21.15 27.62 -8.66
C PHE A 9 -21.02 26.29 -7.89
N ILE A 10 -22.15 25.62 -7.63
CA ILE A 10 -22.17 24.30 -6.97
C ILE A 10 -21.54 23.23 -7.86
N LEU A 11 -21.77 23.30 -9.18
CA LEU A 11 -21.16 22.39 -10.15
C LEU A 11 -19.65 22.63 -10.31
N ALA A 12 -19.18 23.87 -10.21
CA ALA A 12 -17.76 24.18 -10.24
C ALA A 12 -17.03 23.69 -8.97
N LEU A 13 -17.68 23.73 -7.81
CA LEU A 13 -17.11 23.23 -6.55
C LEU A 13 -16.98 21.71 -6.51
N SER A 14 -17.89 20.97 -7.16
CA SER A 14 -17.82 19.51 -7.19
C SER A 14 -16.68 18.97 -8.06
N LEU A 15 -16.23 19.71 -9.08
CA LEU A 15 -15.07 19.33 -9.89
C LEU A 15 -13.72 19.58 -9.19
N ALA A 16 -13.65 20.50 -8.22
CA ALA A 16 -12.44 20.75 -7.44
C ALA A 16 -12.07 19.60 -6.48
N GLY A 17 -13.00 18.69 -6.19
CA GLY A 17 -12.81 17.56 -5.28
C GLY A 17 -12.23 16.28 -5.92
N CYS A 18 -12.14 16.18 -7.25
CA CYS A 18 -11.72 14.93 -7.88
C CYS A 18 -10.26 14.54 -7.58
N GLY A 19 -9.34 15.51 -7.52
CA GLY A 19 -7.92 15.25 -7.23
C GLY A 19 -7.66 14.69 -5.82
N PRO A 20 -8.06 15.41 -4.76
CA PRO A 20 -7.82 15.00 -3.37
C PRO A 20 -8.43 13.64 -3.04
N VAL A 21 -9.67 13.38 -3.48
CA VAL A 21 -10.39 12.14 -3.17
C VAL A 21 -9.72 10.93 -3.84
N ILE A 22 -9.30 11.06 -5.10
CA ILE A 22 -8.62 9.97 -5.83
C ILE A 22 -7.26 9.68 -5.19
N ALA A 23 -6.47 10.71 -4.89
CA ALA A 23 -5.17 10.55 -4.26
C ALA A 23 -5.29 9.87 -2.89
N THR A 24 -6.22 10.35 -2.05
CA THR A 24 -6.51 9.77 -0.73
C THR A 24 -6.94 8.31 -0.84
N SER A 25 -7.86 7.99 -1.76
CA SER A 25 -8.33 6.62 -1.98
C SER A 25 -7.18 5.68 -2.36
N ASN A 26 -6.29 6.10 -3.25
CA ASN A 26 -5.14 5.30 -3.66
C ASN A 26 -4.13 5.12 -2.51
N ILE A 27 -3.93 6.14 -1.67
CA ILE A 27 -3.10 6.04 -0.47
C ILE A 27 -3.68 5.02 0.50
N ILE A 28 -4.99 5.05 0.75
CA ILE A 28 -5.66 4.09 1.65
C ILE A 28 -5.49 2.66 1.14
N GLN A 29 -5.68 2.43 -0.17
CA GLN A 29 -5.48 1.10 -0.78
C GLN A 29 -4.04 0.60 -0.63
N ALA A 30 -3.06 1.46 -0.90
CA ALA A 30 -1.65 1.12 -0.76
C ALA A 30 -1.27 0.83 0.70
N ASP A 31 -1.82 1.58 1.66
CA ASP A 31 -1.60 1.38 3.10
C ASP A 31 -2.18 0.05 3.57
N ALA A 32 -3.42 -0.27 3.18
CA ALA A 32 -4.05 -1.54 3.51
C ALA A 32 -3.23 -2.74 2.98
N ALA A 33 -2.74 -2.67 1.73
CA ALA A 33 -1.91 -3.72 1.15
C ALA A 33 -0.54 -3.85 1.84
N LEU A 34 0.08 -2.73 2.23
CA LEU A 34 1.34 -2.74 2.96
C LEU A 34 1.17 -3.34 4.36
N GLU A 35 0.06 -3.02 5.02
CA GLU A 35 -0.26 -3.54 6.34
C GLU A 35 -0.54 -5.05 6.29
N GLU A 36 -1.26 -5.52 5.27
CA GLU A 36 -1.39 -6.96 5.00
C GLU A 36 -0.02 -7.62 4.82
N ALA A 37 0.87 -7.00 4.05
CA ALA A 37 2.22 -7.52 3.86
C ALA A 37 3.00 -7.57 5.19
N ARG A 38 2.84 -6.57 6.06
CA ARG A 38 3.44 -6.53 7.39
C ARG A 38 2.94 -7.69 8.26
N LEU A 39 1.63 -7.94 8.27
CA LEU A 39 1.01 -9.02 9.02
C LEU A 39 1.52 -10.41 8.61
N LEU A 40 1.87 -10.60 7.33
CA LEU A 40 2.49 -11.83 6.82
C LEU A 40 4.03 -11.88 6.99
N ASN A 41 4.62 -10.95 7.76
CA ASN A 41 6.07 -10.83 7.91
C ASN A 41 6.83 -10.64 6.58
N ALA A 42 6.27 -9.90 5.63
CA ALA A 42 6.93 -9.60 4.36
C ALA A 42 8.26 -8.83 4.54
N GLN A 43 8.46 -8.16 5.66
CA GLN A 43 9.75 -7.58 6.05
C GLN A 43 10.88 -8.62 6.15
N THR A 44 10.56 -9.88 6.43
CA THR A 44 11.53 -10.99 6.48
C THR A 44 11.56 -11.75 5.16
N TYR A 45 10.39 -12.04 4.58
CA TYR A 45 10.31 -12.88 3.38
C TYR A 45 10.53 -12.13 2.06
N ALA A 46 10.27 -10.83 2.03
CA ALA A 46 10.39 -9.96 0.85
C ALA A 46 10.84 -8.53 1.22
N PRO A 47 11.99 -8.36 1.89
CA PRO A 47 12.40 -7.10 2.52
C PRO A 47 12.46 -5.92 1.54
N TYR A 48 13.05 -6.14 0.36
CA TYR A 48 13.18 -5.10 -0.66
C TYR A 48 11.82 -4.53 -1.09
N TRP A 49 10.85 -5.40 -1.38
CA TRP A 49 9.53 -4.98 -1.86
C TRP A 49 8.72 -4.33 -0.74
N PHE A 50 8.81 -4.85 0.48
CA PHE A 50 8.15 -4.26 1.65
C PHE A 50 8.69 -2.86 1.97
N HIS A 51 10.01 -2.70 2.06
CA HIS A 51 10.61 -1.41 2.42
C HIS A 51 10.45 -0.37 1.30
N SER A 52 10.56 -0.78 0.03
CA SER A 52 10.28 0.12 -1.09
C SER A 52 8.83 0.60 -1.07
N ALA A 53 7.86 -0.29 -0.87
CA ALA A 53 6.44 0.08 -0.73
C ALA A 53 6.22 1.13 0.38
N ASN A 54 6.84 0.94 1.55
CA ASN A 54 6.78 1.90 2.65
C ASN A 54 7.34 3.28 2.27
N ILE A 55 8.50 3.31 1.58
CA ILE A 55 9.11 4.57 1.13
C ILE A 55 8.21 5.31 0.13
N TYR A 56 7.66 4.60 -0.85
CA TYR A 56 6.74 5.20 -1.83
C TYR A 56 5.45 5.69 -1.18
N LEU A 57 4.91 4.95 -0.21
CA LEU A 57 3.71 5.35 0.53
C LEU A 57 3.95 6.62 1.37
N LYS A 58 5.09 6.70 2.06
CA LYS A 58 5.51 7.92 2.77
C LYS A 58 5.63 9.12 1.82
N LYS A 59 6.20 8.89 0.63
CA LYS A 59 6.32 9.95 -0.39
C LYS A 59 4.94 10.39 -0.92
N ALA A 60 4.02 9.46 -1.15
CA ALA A 60 2.66 9.75 -1.55
C ALA A 60 1.95 10.64 -0.51
N ARG A 61 2.00 10.27 0.77
CA ARG A 61 1.45 11.07 1.88
C ARG A 61 2.05 12.48 1.97
N SER A 62 3.37 12.59 1.75
CA SER A 62 4.03 13.91 1.74
C SER A 62 3.58 14.80 0.58
N LEU A 63 3.27 14.23 -0.59
CA LEU A 63 2.79 14.97 -1.75
C LEU A 63 1.31 15.34 -1.59
N ASP A 64 0.51 14.44 -1.02
CA ASP A 64 -0.89 14.69 -0.70
C ASP A 64 -1.05 15.88 0.26
N GLY A 65 -0.23 15.93 1.31
CA GLY A 65 -0.17 17.09 2.23
C GLY A 65 0.36 18.38 1.59
N LYS A 66 0.94 18.31 0.38
CA LYS A 66 1.36 19.48 -0.42
C LYS A 66 0.36 19.84 -1.52
N SER A 67 -0.81 19.20 -1.53
CA SER A 67 -1.82 19.33 -2.60
C SER A 67 -1.35 18.89 -3.99
N GLU A 68 -0.27 18.11 -4.06
CA GLU A 68 0.29 17.56 -5.30
C GLU A 68 -0.41 16.24 -5.66
N TYR A 69 -1.73 16.28 -5.80
CA TYR A 69 -2.60 15.09 -5.80
C TYR A 69 -2.29 14.10 -6.92
N GLN A 70 -1.97 14.58 -8.13
CA GLN A 70 -1.62 13.69 -9.24
C GLN A 70 -0.32 12.91 -8.95
N HIS A 71 0.68 13.60 -8.39
CA HIS A 71 1.92 12.94 -8.00
C HIS A 71 1.68 12.01 -6.81
N ALA A 72 0.92 12.42 -5.80
CA ALA A 72 0.55 11.57 -4.66
C ALA A 72 -0.12 10.28 -5.14
N SER A 73 -1.09 10.38 -6.05
CA SER A 73 -1.78 9.26 -6.67
C SER A 73 -0.82 8.32 -7.41
N ASN A 74 0.09 8.85 -8.22
CA ASN A 74 1.09 8.04 -8.95
C ASN A 74 2.01 7.28 -7.98
N TYR A 75 2.52 7.96 -6.95
CA TYR A 75 3.38 7.35 -5.93
C TYR A 75 2.63 6.30 -5.09
N ALA A 76 1.35 6.54 -4.79
CA ALA A 76 0.49 5.55 -4.12
C ALA A 76 0.27 4.30 -4.99
N GLY A 77 0.08 4.47 -6.30
CA GLY A 77 0.00 3.35 -7.24
C GLY A 77 1.28 2.51 -7.25
N VAL A 78 2.46 3.15 -7.26
CA VAL A 78 3.73 2.43 -7.13
C VAL A 78 3.81 1.70 -5.79
N ALA A 79 3.47 2.35 -4.68
CA ALA A 79 3.46 1.72 -3.36
C ALA A 79 2.56 0.47 -3.32
N LEU A 80 1.36 0.54 -3.88
CA LEU A 80 0.43 -0.57 -3.99
C LEU A 80 1.02 -1.74 -4.78
N SER A 81 1.57 -1.50 -5.97
CA SER A 81 2.21 -2.56 -6.77
C SER A 81 3.37 -3.23 -6.03
N ARG A 82 4.17 -2.44 -5.28
CA ARG A 82 5.29 -2.97 -4.48
C ARG A 82 4.78 -3.80 -3.29
N ALA A 83 3.73 -3.37 -2.60
CA ALA A 83 3.11 -4.13 -1.52
C ALA A 83 2.52 -5.46 -2.02
N GLN A 84 1.81 -5.44 -3.16
CA GLN A 84 1.30 -6.66 -3.81
C GLN A 84 2.42 -7.62 -4.19
N LYS A 85 3.55 -7.11 -4.69
CA LYS A 85 4.72 -7.96 -4.97
C LYS A 85 5.32 -8.57 -3.71
N ALA A 86 5.37 -7.80 -2.62
CA ALA A 86 5.81 -8.30 -1.32
C ALA A 86 4.91 -9.44 -0.82
N LEU A 87 3.59 -9.28 -0.92
CA LEU A 87 2.60 -10.32 -0.60
C LEU A 87 2.79 -11.58 -1.45
N GLU A 88 2.95 -11.42 -2.77
CA GLU A 88 3.15 -12.54 -3.69
C GLU A 88 4.37 -13.38 -3.29
N LEU A 89 5.52 -12.73 -3.08
CA LEU A 89 6.77 -13.41 -2.72
C LEU A 89 6.69 -14.05 -1.33
N THR A 90 6.07 -13.36 -0.38
CA THR A 90 5.87 -13.86 0.98
C THR A 90 5.02 -15.13 0.97
N ARG A 91 3.88 -15.11 0.25
CA ARG A 91 3.00 -16.28 0.11
C ARG A 91 3.70 -17.44 -0.60
N ARG A 92 4.52 -17.16 -1.63
CA ARG A 92 5.35 -18.19 -2.29
C ARG A 92 6.35 -18.81 -1.31
N LYS A 93 7.02 -17.99 -0.50
CA LYS A 93 8.04 -18.45 0.46
C LYS A 93 7.43 -19.29 1.59
N ILE A 94 6.31 -18.85 2.15
CA ILE A 94 5.53 -19.59 3.16
C ILE A 94 5.13 -20.95 2.60
N ARG A 95 4.57 -21.01 1.38
CA ARG A 95 4.19 -22.27 0.72
C ARG A 95 5.37 -23.21 0.48
N SER A 96 6.52 -22.67 0.11
CA SER A 96 7.73 -23.46 -0.15
C SER A 96 8.41 -23.97 1.12
N THR A 97 8.04 -23.46 2.29
CA THR A 97 8.57 -23.95 3.57
C THR A 97 7.73 -25.14 3.99
N PRO A 98 8.22 -26.38 3.90
CA PRO A 98 7.45 -27.53 4.35
C PRO A 98 7.18 -27.40 5.85
N VAL A 99 5.90 -27.48 6.23
CA VAL A 99 5.41 -27.41 7.61
C VAL A 99 5.98 -28.52 8.52
N GLY A 100 6.80 -29.44 8.00
CA GLY A 100 7.44 -30.54 8.74
C GLY A 100 8.96 -30.45 8.98
N ALA A 101 9.66 -29.42 8.51
CA ALA A 101 11.14 -29.36 8.69
C ALA A 101 11.60 -28.89 10.09
N ALA A 102 10.70 -28.36 10.91
CA ALA A 102 11.01 -27.89 12.27
C ALA A 102 10.77 -28.95 13.36
N ASP A 103 10.15 -30.10 13.02
CA ASP A 103 9.73 -31.11 14.01
C ASP A 103 10.66 -32.34 14.07
N SER A 104 11.77 -32.36 13.32
CA SER A 104 12.75 -33.46 13.35
C SER A 104 14.07 -33.12 14.07
N GLY A 105 14.09 -32.07 14.90
CA GLY A 105 15.29 -31.63 15.63
C GLY A 105 15.35 -32.03 17.12
N GLY A 106 14.49 -32.95 17.57
CA GLY A 106 14.30 -33.28 18.98
C GLY A 106 14.81 -34.66 19.45
N GLU A 107 15.51 -35.41 18.61
CA GLU A 107 16.15 -36.68 18.98
C GLU A 107 17.65 -36.59 18.65
N GLY A 108 18.53 -36.55 19.66
CA GLY A 108 19.95 -36.83 19.42
C GLY A 108 21.04 -36.13 20.22
N LEU A 109 20.79 -35.52 21.39
CA LEU A 109 21.88 -35.16 22.31
C LEU A 109 21.61 -35.69 23.71
N SER A 110 21.74 -37.02 23.84
CA SER A 110 22.16 -37.69 25.07
C SER A 110 23.66 -37.99 24.95
N TRP A 111 24.50 -37.09 25.42
CA TRP A 111 25.86 -37.33 25.91
C TRP A 111 26.18 -36.27 26.95
#